data_AF-W9N9M5-F1
#
_entry.id   AF-W9N9M5-F1
#
_cell.length_a   1.000
_cell.length_b   1.000
_cell.length_c   1.000
_cell.angle_alpha   90.00
_cell.angle_beta   90.00
_cell.angle_gamma   90.00
#
_symmetry.space_group_name_H-M   'P 1'
#
loop_
_entity.id
_entity.type
_entity.pdbx_description
1 polymer ?
#
loop_
_entity_poly.entity_id
_entity_poly.type
_entity_poly.pdbx_seq_one_letter_code
_entity_poly.pdbx_strand_id
1 'polypeptide(L)'
;MLQTMAVLASGVPTTQSVFTWASNVPKAWSKMKQVHKLAYVQSIRLPRVLRPELASLIMYYLDHVFCWQFPYFSPRSRLGNRGWLLLFLNNGGSLSHAALALSALHRNALQVSRRQGYLHNQEAFEYYSRALRELCEFSRRTETETLLSDKPKLAEFVAASMTLISFQVFNGAEYGWLPHLDAVTTVLSMHSPEALLRNSLSLNTTVTSPANRNCENSGEKFQPDFDFLVAQAIWFDILACVSTGRVPRIPYQQWLEGSDLDMADLMGCYNWVMIAIGDLAHLQARKKDMKEQGTLSVPELVMKSRNIETRLQNGIVELELADKVITIKNREPHRDTNGY
;
A
#
# COMPACT_ATOMS: atom_id res chain seq x y z
N MET A 1 9.72 -6.18 -4.94
CA MET A 1 8.38 -6.08 -5.59
C MET A 1 8.51 -5.94 -7.10
N LEU A 2 9.10 -4.87 -7.65
CA LEU A 2 9.30 -4.72 -9.11
C LEU A 2 10.11 -5.86 -9.75
N GLN A 3 11.20 -6.31 -9.11
CA GLN A 3 12.00 -7.46 -9.57
C GLN A 3 11.22 -8.79 -9.53
N THR A 4 10.35 -8.97 -8.54
CA THR A 4 9.52 -10.17 -8.39
C THR A 4 8.37 -10.18 -9.42
N MET A 5 7.80 -9.01 -9.72
CA MET A 5 6.77 -8.86 -10.77
C MET A 5 7.35 -8.99 -12.18
N ALA A 6 8.59 -8.57 -12.42
CA ALA A 6 9.28 -8.76 -13.70
C ALA A 6 9.57 -10.24 -14.02
N VAL A 7 9.84 -11.07 -13.01
CA VAL A 7 10.10 -12.51 -13.18
C VAL A 7 8.83 -13.30 -13.53
N LEU A 8 7.65 -12.84 -13.10
CA LEU A 8 6.37 -13.49 -13.43
C LEU A 8 5.88 -13.18 -14.86
N ALA A 9 6.33 -12.06 -15.45
CA ALA A 9 5.93 -11.67 -16.81
C ALA A 9 6.63 -12.49 -17.93
N SER A 10 7.67 -13.26 -17.62
CA SER A 10 8.45 -14.02 -18.62
C SER A 10 8.00 -15.48 -18.86
N GLY A 11 6.99 -15.98 -18.13
CA GLY A 11 6.56 -17.38 -18.21
C GLY A 11 5.23 -17.55 -18.95
N VAL A 12 5.24 -18.16 -20.13
CA VAL A 12 4.02 -18.60 -20.84
C VAL A 12 3.43 -19.82 -20.11
N PRO A 13 2.17 -19.85 -19.63
CA PRO A 13 1.61 -21.00 -18.93
C PRO A 13 0.92 -21.97 -19.90
N THR A 14 1.28 -23.26 -19.83
CA THR A 14 0.53 -24.35 -20.45
C THR A 14 -0.69 -24.72 -19.61
N THR A 15 -1.86 -24.79 -20.27
CA THR A 15 -3.24 -24.90 -19.76
C THR A 15 -3.57 -26.13 -18.89
N GLN A 16 -2.65 -27.09 -18.71
CA GLN A 16 -2.94 -28.35 -18.03
C GLN A 16 -2.72 -28.34 -16.51
N SER A 17 -2.03 -27.34 -15.94
CA SER A 17 -1.79 -27.23 -14.49
C SER A 17 -2.93 -26.54 -13.70
N VAL A 18 -3.89 -25.91 -14.40
CA VAL A 18 -4.91 -25.03 -13.80
C VAL A 18 -6.10 -25.82 -13.22
N PHE A 19 -6.40 -27.01 -13.75
CA PHE A 19 -7.61 -27.76 -13.39
C PHE A 19 -7.48 -28.65 -12.15
N THR A 20 -6.27 -29.07 -11.77
CA THR A 20 -6.03 -29.98 -10.63
C THR A 20 -5.89 -29.26 -9.28
N TRP A 21 -5.57 -27.96 -9.26
CA TRP A 21 -5.47 -27.17 -8.03
C TRP A 21 -6.83 -26.60 -7.57
N ALA A 22 -7.64 -26.10 -8.50
CA ALA A 22 -8.95 -25.49 -8.21
C ALA A 22 -9.98 -26.48 -7.60
N SER A 23 -9.81 -27.78 -7.80
CA SER A 23 -10.75 -28.82 -7.39
C SER A 23 -10.53 -29.37 -5.96
N ASN A 24 -9.43 -29.00 -5.29
CA ASN A 24 -9.10 -29.50 -3.94
C ASN A 24 -9.27 -28.49 -2.79
N VAL A 25 -9.32 -27.19 -3.09
CA VAL A 25 -9.54 -26.12 -2.08
C VAL A 25 -10.93 -26.20 -1.40
N PRO A 26 -12.04 -26.54 -2.09
CA PRO A 26 -13.37 -26.58 -1.46
C PRO A 26 -13.56 -27.71 -0.43
N LYS A 27 -12.85 -28.84 -0.60
CA LYS A 27 -13.01 -30.03 0.27
C LYS A 27 -12.30 -29.88 1.63
N ALA A 28 -11.21 -29.13 1.68
CA ALA A 28 -10.55 -28.77 2.94
C ALA A 28 -11.39 -27.77 3.76
N TRP A 29 -12.14 -26.87 3.09
CA TRP A 29 -12.99 -25.87 3.73
C TRP A 29 -14.28 -26.42 4.37
N SER A 30 -14.84 -27.55 3.89
CA SER A 30 -16.07 -28.10 4.50
C SER A 30 -15.81 -28.79 5.85
N LYS A 31 -14.63 -29.42 6.00
CA LYS A 31 -14.23 -30.14 7.22
C LYS A 31 -13.91 -29.20 8.40
N MET A 32 -13.51 -27.96 8.10
CA MET A 32 -13.15 -26.95 9.11
C MET A 32 -14.38 -26.20 9.70
N LYS A 33 -15.53 -26.22 9.01
CA LYS A 33 -16.77 -25.55 9.45
C LYS A 33 -17.51 -26.26 10.60
N GLN A 34 -17.22 -27.54 10.86
CA GLN A 34 -17.96 -28.32 11.87
C GLN A 34 -17.44 -28.17 13.31
N VAL A 35 -16.23 -27.66 13.53
CA VAL A 35 -15.59 -27.68 14.88
C VAL A 35 -15.88 -26.42 15.72
N HIS A 36 -16.34 -25.31 15.15
CA HIS A 36 -16.37 -24.01 15.86
C HIS A 36 -17.76 -23.36 15.95
N LYS A 37 -18.77 -24.11 16.45
CA LYS A 37 -20.11 -23.56 16.73
C LYS A 37 -20.35 -23.18 18.20
N LEU A 38 -19.32 -23.11 19.06
CA LEU A 38 -19.51 -22.76 20.46
C LEU A 38 -18.40 -21.82 20.95
N ALA A 39 -18.72 -20.52 21.02
CA ALA A 39 -18.30 -19.58 22.07
C ALA A 39 -18.55 -18.15 21.57
N TYR A 40 -19.70 -17.58 21.93
CA TYR A 40 -19.97 -16.16 21.81
C TYR A 40 -20.13 -15.58 23.21
N VAL A 41 -19.23 -14.70 23.61
CA VAL A 41 -19.43 -13.76 24.72
C VAL A 41 -18.84 -12.42 24.29
N GLN A 42 -19.69 -11.38 24.24
CA GLN A 42 -19.26 -9.99 24.12
C GLN A 42 -18.43 -9.62 25.36
N SER A 43 -17.21 -9.11 25.14
CA SER A 43 -16.38 -8.57 26.23
C SER A 43 -16.06 -7.10 26.00
N ILE A 44 -16.26 -6.34 27.07
CA ILE A 44 -15.77 -4.97 27.28
C ILE A 44 -14.25 -4.96 27.07
N ARG A 45 -13.72 -4.01 26.28
CA ARG A 45 -12.28 -3.89 25.96
C ARG A 45 -11.49 -3.48 27.20
N LEU A 46 -11.01 -4.45 27.97
CA LEU A 46 -9.86 -4.29 28.87
C LEU A 46 -8.59 -4.05 28.04
N PRO A 47 -7.58 -3.31 28.56
CA PRO A 47 -6.29 -3.20 27.88
C PRO A 47 -5.70 -4.61 27.73
N ARG A 48 -5.62 -5.08 26.47
CA ARG A 48 -5.01 -6.37 26.16
C ARG A 48 -3.53 -6.28 26.52
N VAL A 49 -3.09 -7.04 27.51
CA VAL A 49 -1.66 -7.30 27.71
C VAL A 49 -1.18 -8.03 26.46
N LEU A 50 -0.35 -7.37 25.67
CA LEU A 50 0.20 -7.93 24.44
C LEU A 50 1.11 -9.11 24.81
N ARG A 51 0.81 -10.30 24.29
CA ARG A 51 1.64 -11.48 24.57
C ARG A 51 3.07 -11.25 24.03
N PRO A 52 4.11 -11.72 24.72
CA PRO A 52 5.50 -11.48 24.31
C PRO A 52 5.80 -11.89 22.86
N GLU A 53 5.21 -13.00 22.40
CA GLU A 53 5.40 -13.51 21.04
C GLU A 53 4.79 -12.57 19.99
N LEU A 54 3.59 -12.04 20.26
CA LEU A 54 2.91 -11.09 19.38
C LEU A 54 3.64 -9.73 19.36
N ALA A 55 4.13 -9.29 20.52
CA ALA A 55 4.95 -8.09 20.64
C ALA A 55 6.24 -8.19 19.81
N SER A 56 6.91 -9.35 19.87
CA SER A 56 8.12 -9.62 19.08
C SER A 56 7.85 -9.56 17.57
N LEU A 57 6.75 -10.17 17.10
CA LEU A 57 6.38 -10.10 15.68
C LEU A 57 5.94 -8.69 15.23
N ILE A 58 5.27 -7.91 16.09
CA ILE A 58 4.93 -6.51 15.79
C ILE A 58 6.19 -5.65 15.69
N MET A 59 7.14 -5.81 16.61
CA MET A 59 8.44 -5.13 16.51
C MET A 59 9.18 -5.56 15.24
N TYR A 60 9.20 -6.85 14.93
CA TYR A 60 9.79 -7.36 13.70
C TYR A 60 9.14 -6.75 12.44
N TYR A 61 7.81 -6.58 12.44
CA TYR A 61 7.11 -5.88 11.37
C TYR A 61 7.65 -4.45 11.18
N LEU A 62 7.70 -3.67 12.26
CA LEU A 62 8.10 -2.26 12.21
C LEU A 62 9.58 -2.08 11.88
N ASP A 63 10.44 -2.95 12.38
CA ASP A 63 11.90 -2.82 12.22
C ASP A 63 12.39 -3.37 10.88
N HIS A 64 11.80 -4.49 10.41
CA HIS A 64 12.28 -5.19 9.22
C HIS A 64 11.31 -5.12 8.05
N VAL A 65 10.06 -5.59 8.23
CA VAL A 65 9.11 -5.74 7.12
C VAL A 65 8.72 -4.40 6.54
N PHE A 66 8.38 -3.44 7.40
CA PHE A 66 8.00 -2.09 6.99
C PHE A 66 9.13 -1.40 6.23
N CYS A 67 10.35 -1.42 6.78
CA CYS A 67 11.52 -0.81 6.16
C CYS A 67 11.85 -1.48 4.80
N TRP A 68 11.62 -2.78 4.69
CA TRP A 68 11.81 -3.50 3.44
C TRP A 68 10.72 -3.18 2.39
N GLN A 69 9.47 -3.00 2.82
CA GLN A 69 8.38 -2.61 1.92
C GLN A 69 8.44 -1.14 1.48
N PHE A 70 8.90 -0.26 2.36
CA PHE A 70 8.91 1.20 2.18
C PHE A 70 10.31 1.78 2.45
N PRO A 71 11.33 1.43 1.64
CA PRO A 71 12.72 1.76 1.93
C PRO A 71 13.04 3.27 1.86
N TYR A 72 12.17 4.07 1.22
CA TYR A 72 12.35 5.52 1.11
C TYR A 72 11.57 6.29 2.19
N PHE A 73 10.70 5.61 2.95
CA PHE A 73 9.96 6.24 4.03
C PHE A 73 10.91 6.69 5.15
N SER A 74 11.03 8.00 5.31
CA SER A 74 11.93 8.65 6.27
C SER A 74 11.16 9.28 7.42
N PRO A 75 11.75 9.43 8.62
CA PRO A 75 11.15 10.24 9.71
C PRO A 75 10.88 11.69 9.32
N ARG A 76 11.52 12.20 8.26
CA ARG A 76 11.29 13.55 7.70
C ARG A 76 10.26 13.56 6.56
N SER A 77 9.66 12.42 6.24
CA SER A 77 8.68 12.32 5.17
C SER A 77 7.46 13.19 5.46
N ARG A 78 6.89 13.74 4.39
CA ARG A 78 5.62 14.46 4.44
C ARG A 78 4.43 13.52 4.68
N LEU A 79 4.62 12.22 4.48
CA LEU A 79 3.64 11.15 4.72
C LEU A 79 3.50 10.79 6.22
N GLY A 80 3.97 11.67 7.10
CA GLY A 80 3.87 11.58 8.55
C GLY A 80 4.76 10.53 9.21
N ASN A 81 4.26 9.88 10.27
CA ASN A 81 5.05 8.97 11.11
C ASN A 81 4.37 7.60 11.26
N ARG A 82 5.07 6.63 11.87
CA ARG A 82 4.58 5.24 12.03
C ARG A 82 3.76 5.01 13.32
N GLY A 83 3.47 6.08 14.06
CA GLY A 83 2.75 6.01 15.34
C GLY A 83 1.31 5.55 15.17
N TRP A 84 0.62 6.01 14.12
CA TRP A 84 -0.73 5.52 13.79
C TRP A 84 -0.69 3.99 13.56
N LEU A 85 0.29 3.51 12.80
CA LEU A 85 0.42 2.10 12.46
C LEU A 85 0.60 1.25 13.73
N LEU A 86 1.49 1.64 14.64
CA LEU A 86 1.68 0.94 15.92
C LEU A 86 0.37 0.86 16.73
N LEU A 87 -0.43 1.93 16.76
CA LEU A 87 -1.72 1.94 17.44
C LEU A 87 -2.69 0.90 16.87
N PHE A 88 -2.78 0.80 15.54
CA PHE A 88 -3.61 -0.21 14.89
C PHE A 88 -3.04 -1.63 15.04
N LEU A 89 -1.72 -1.81 15.05
CA LEU A 89 -1.12 -3.12 15.28
C LEU A 89 -1.39 -3.64 16.70
N ASN A 90 -1.53 -2.76 17.68
CA ASN A 90 -1.80 -3.13 19.07
C ASN A 90 -3.28 -3.42 19.36
N ASN A 91 -4.19 -3.14 18.42
CA ASN A 91 -5.63 -3.29 18.66
C ASN A 91 -6.13 -4.75 18.55
N GLY A 92 -5.30 -5.66 18.02
CA GLY A 92 -5.62 -7.07 17.80
C GLY A 92 -6.78 -7.31 16.83
N GLY A 93 -6.96 -6.41 15.86
CA GLY A 93 -7.91 -6.50 14.75
C GLY A 93 -7.26 -6.98 13.45
N SER A 94 -7.91 -6.66 12.34
CA SER A 94 -7.59 -7.20 11.02
C SER A 94 -6.19 -6.82 10.54
N LEU A 95 -5.79 -5.56 10.73
CA LEU A 95 -4.43 -5.10 10.38
C LEU A 95 -3.37 -5.78 11.25
N SER A 96 -3.63 -5.92 12.55
CA SER A 96 -2.70 -6.59 13.48
C SER A 96 -2.40 -8.00 12.99
N HIS A 97 -3.42 -8.80 12.71
CA HIS A 97 -3.24 -10.16 12.20
C HIS A 97 -2.59 -10.20 10.81
N ALA A 98 -2.90 -9.26 9.91
CA ALA A 98 -2.26 -9.20 8.59
C ALA A 98 -0.76 -8.92 8.70
N ALA A 99 -0.37 -8.00 9.58
CA ALA A 99 1.04 -7.66 9.82
C ALA A 99 1.80 -8.80 10.51
N LEU A 100 1.17 -9.52 11.45
CA LEU A 100 1.74 -10.73 12.05
C LEU A 100 1.96 -11.82 10.99
N ALA A 101 1.00 -12.01 10.07
CA ALA A 101 1.13 -12.93 8.95
C ALA A 101 2.32 -12.57 8.06
N LEU A 102 2.44 -11.29 7.69
CA LEU A 102 3.54 -10.80 6.85
C LEU A 102 4.90 -10.91 7.55
N SER A 103 4.93 -10.67 8.86
CA SER A 103 6.13 -10.82 9.68
C SER A 103 6.60 -12.25 9.76
N ALA A 104 5.69 -13.19 10.05
CA ALA A 104 6.00 -14.61 10.05
C ALA A 104 6.49 -15.06 8.67
N LEU A 105 5.79 -14.67 7.59
CA LEU A 105 6.20 -14.98 6.22
C LEU A 105 7.62 -14.47 5.89
N HIS A 106 7.89 -13.19 6.18
CA HIS A 106 9.19 -12.57 5.90
C HIS A 106 10.31 -13.20 6.74
N ARG A 107 10.08 -13.42 8.04
CA ARG A 107 11.03 -14.10 8.95
C ARG A 107 11.37 -15.50 8.44
N ASN A 108 10.36 -16.26 8.06
CA ASN A 108 10.50 -17.64 7.58
C ASN A 108 11.25 -17.71 6.25
N ALA A 109 11.02 -16.73 5.34
CA ALA A 109 11.74 -16.64 4.08
C ALA A 109 13.26 -16.40 4.27
N LEU A 110 13.66 -15.68 5.32
CA LEU A 110 15.07 -15.43 5.65
C LEU A 110 15.72 -16.60 6.42
N GLN A 111 14.93 -17.37 7.16
CA GLN A 111 15.40 -18.53 7.92
C GLN A 111 15.51 -19.77 7.01
N VAL A 112 16.52 -19.79 6.14
CA VAL A 112 16.84 -20.93 5.27
C VAL A 112 17.29 -22.13 6.11
N SER A 113 16.36 -22.99 6.52
CA SER A 113 16.65 -24.35 6.97
C SER A 113 16.23 -25.36 5.91
N ARG A 114 17.23 -26.06 5.36
CA ARG A 114 17.22 -27.02 4.24
C ARG A 114 16.32 -28.27 4.40
N ARG A 115 15.33 -28.29 5.29
CA ARG A 115 14.44 -29.45 5.52
C ARG A 115 13.00 -28.96 5.76
N GLN A 116 12.10 -29.22 4.81
CA GLN A 116 10.64 -29.01 4.86
C GLN A 116 10.09 -27.60 4.52
N GLY A 117 10.23 -27.18 3.25
CA GLY A 117 9.73 -25.90 2.72
C GLY A 117 8.20 -25.71 2.65
N TYR A 118 7.37 -26.70 3.00
CA TYR A 118 5.90 -26.58 2.91
C TYR A 118 5.17 -26.47 4.27
N LEU A 119 5.77 -26.96 5.37
CA LEU A 119 5.20 -26.81 6.72
C LEU A 119 5.61 -25.49 7.39
N HIS A 120 6.54 -24.74 6.78
CA HIS A 120 7.20 -23.60 7.40
C HIS A 120 6.30 -22.36 7.52
N ASN A 121 5.28 -22.20 6.67
CA ASN A 121 4.41 -21.01 6.68
C ASN A 121 3.07 -21.22 7.39
N GLN A 122 2.86 -22.33 8.12
CA GLN A 122 1.58 -22.59 8.78
C GLN A 122 1.19 -21.45 9.74
N GLU A 123 2.11 -20.98 10.58
CA GLU A 123 1.91 -19.84 11.47
C GLU A 123 1.47 -18.58 10.69
N ALA A 124 2.16 -18.29 9.59
CA ALA A 124 1.86 -17.14 8.74
C ALA A 124 0.44 -17.24 8.12
N PHE A 125 0.05 -18.44 7.67
CA PHE A 125 -1.28 -18.70 7.12
C PHE A 125 -2.39 -18.67 8.18
N GLU A 126 -2.11 -19.05 9.42
CA GLU A 126 -3.05 -18.94 10.54
C GLU A 126 -3.40 -17.48 10.83
N TYR A 127 -2.38 -16.61 10.91
CA TYR A 127 -2.57 -15.17 11.06
C TYR A 127 -3.27 -14.57 9.84
N TYR A 128 -2.87 -14.94 8.62
CA TYR A 128 -3.52 -14.48 7.38
C TYR A 128 -5.02 -14.84 7.37
N SER A 129 -5.35 -16.09 7.69
CA SER A 129 -6.73 -16.58 7.71
C SER A 129 -7.57 -15.87 8.77
N ARG A 130 -6.97 -15.51 9.90
CA ARG A 130 -7.62 -14.72 10.94
C ARG A 130 -7.85 -13.27 10.51
N ALA A 131 -6.84 -12.63 9.93
CA ALA A 131 -6.93 -11.27 9.38
C ALA A 131 -8.05 -11.17 8.34
N LEU A 132 -8.07 -12.10 7.39
CA LEU A 132 -9.09 -12.15 6.34
C LEU A 132 -10.49 -12.33 6.92
N ARG A 133 -10.65 -13.24 7.89
CA ARG A 133 -11.95 -13.46 8.55
C ARG A 133 -12.44 -12.21 9.27
N GLU A 134 -11.57 -11.56 10.04
CA GLU A 134 -11.92 -10.34 10.76
C GLU A 134 -12.27 -9.20 9.79
N LEU A 135 -11.52 -9.04 8.70
CA LEU A 135 -11.79 -8.06 7.66
C LEU A 135 -13.15 -8.31 6.95
N CYS A 136 -13.44 -9.57 6.60
CA CYS A 136 -14.72 -9.96 6.00
C CYS A 136 -15.90 -9.76 6.97
N GLU A 137 -15.72 -10.12 8.24
CA GLU A 137 -16.75 -9.89 9.26
C GLU A 137 -16.99 -8.40 9.50
N PHE A 138 -15.92 -7.61 9.51
CA PHE A 138 -15.99 -6.16 9.62
C PHE A 138 -16.76 -5.55 8.44
N SER A 139 -16.45 -5.95 7.22
CA SER A 139 -17.16 -5.50 6.01
C SER A 139 -18.64 -5.93 6.00
N ARG A 140 -18.98 -7.12 6.51
CA ARG A 140 -20.37 -7.59 6.57
C ARG A 140 -21.22 -6.83 7.60
N ARG A 141 -20.62 -6.37 8.70
CA ARG A 141 -21.33 -5.73 9.82
C ARG A 141 -21.36 -4.20 9.70
N THR A 142 -20.50 -3.63 8.88
CA THR A 142 -20.35 -2.19 8.73
C THR A 142 -21.02 -1.78 7.42
N GLU A 143 -22.04 -0.94 7.51
CA GLU A 143 -22.64 -0.33 6.32
C GLU A 143 -21.60 0.53 5.60
N THR A 144 -21.63 0.53 4.26
CA THR A 144 -20.65 1.25 3.44
C THR A 144 -20.57 2.73 3.82
N GLU A 145 -21.69 3.40 4.06
CA GLU A 145 -21.72 4.82 4.48
C GLU A 145 -21.05 5.03 5.84
N THR A 146 -21.23 4.09 6.78
CA THR A 146 -20.56 4.12 8.08
C THR A 146 -19.06 3.90 7.94
N LEU A 147 -18.63 3.02 7.03
CA LEU A 147 -17.22 2.80 6.75
C LEU A 147 -16.56 4.05 6.16
N LEU A 148 -17.21 4.69 5.18
CA LEU A 148 -16.70 5.88 4.50
C LEU A 148 -16.60 7.10 5.42
N SER A 149 -17.48 7.21 6.43
CA SER A 149 -17.48 8.34 7.38
C SER A 149 -16.55 8.14 8.58
N ASP A 150 -16.27 6.91 8.99
CA ASP A 150 -15.43 6.59 10.15
C ASP A 150 -13.96 6.40 9.75
N LYS A 151 -13.20 7.50 9.80
CA LYS A 151 -11.77 7.57 9.41
C LYS A 151 -10.90 6.43 10.00
N PRO A 152 -10.90 6.15 11.31
CA PRO A 152 -10.14 5.02 11.86
C PRO A 152 -10.53 3.66 11.28
N LYS A 153 -11.83 3.40 11.10
CA LYS A 153 -12.34 2.15 10.51
C LYS A 153 -11.92 2.00 9.05
N LEU A 154 -12.04 3.07 8.28
CA LEU A 154 -11.59 3.13 6.89
C LEU A 154 -10.09 2.85 6.79
N ALA A 155 -9.28 3.48 7.64
CA ALA A 155 -7.85 3.27 7.67
C ALA A 155 -7.46 1.84 8.03
N GLU A 156 -8.11 1.22 9.03
CA GLU A 156 -7.88 -0.19 9.37
C GLU A 156 -8.21 -1.10 8.18
N PHE A 157 -9.35 -0.86 7.53
CA PHE A 157 -9.78 -1.62 6.35
C PHE A 157 -8.78 -1.54 5.19
N VAL A 158 -8.34 -0.33 4.83
CA VAL A 158 -7.38 -0.10 3.75
C VAL A 158 -6.03 -0.73 4.12
N ALA A 159 -5.49 -0.42 5.30
CA ALA A 159 -4.20 -0.94 5.74
C ALA A 159 -4.17 -2.47 5.80
N ALA A 160 -5.22 -3.09 6.36
CA ALA A 160 -5.32 -4.55 6.45
C ALA A 160 -5.38 -5.17 5.06
N SER A 161 -6.22 -4.65 4.16
CA SER A 161 -6.33 -5.13 2.78
C SER A 161 -5.00 -5.04 2.03
N MET A 162 -4.29 -3.93 2.16
CA MET A 162 -2.98 -3.70 1.53
C MET A 162 -1.89 -4.62 2.10
N THR A 163 -1.94 -4.90 3.40
CA THR A 163 -1.03 -5.87 4.04
C THR A 163 -1.34 -7.30 3.57
N LEU A 164 -2.61 -7.66 3.37
CA LEU A 164 -3.02 -8.95 2.80
C LEU A 164 -2.58 -9.10 1.32
N ILE A 165 -2.68 -8.04 0.51
CA ILE A 165 -2.11 -7.99 -0.85
C ILE A 165 -0.61 -8.31 -0.78
N SER A 166 0.12 -7.62 0.09
CA SER A 166 1.56 -7.81 0.26
C SER A 166 1.89 -9.26 0.63
N PHE A 167 1.16 -9.85 1.58
CA PHE A 167 1.31 -11.26 1.95
C PHE A 167 1.15 -12.19 0.75
N GLN A 168 0.06 -12.04 0.00
CA GLN A 168 -0.22 -12.92 -1.14
C GLN A 168 0.81 -12.76 -2.26
N VAL A 169 1.18 -11.52 -2.59
CA VAL A 169 2.19 -11.24 -3.62
C VAL A 169 3.54 -11.83 -3.23
N PHE A 170 3.99 -11.66 -1.99
CA PHE A 170 5.28 -12.22 -1.55
C PHE A 170 5.25 -13.73 -1.34
N ASN A 171 4.07 -14.30 -1.12
CA ASN A 171 3.86 -15.75 -1.13
C ASN A 171 3.64 -16.31 -2.56
N GLY A 172 3.82 -15.49 -3.62
CA GLY A 172 3.79 -15.94 -5.02
C GLY A 172 2.40 -16.12 -5.62
N ALA A 173 1.36 -15.49 -5.07
CA ALA A 173 0.02 -15.54 -5.63
C ALA A 173 -0.06 -14.76 -6.96
N GLU A 174 -0.68 -15.36 -7.98
CA GLU A 174 -0.86 -14.72 -9.29
C GLU A 174 -2.03 -13.72 -9.28
N TYR A 175 -3.22 -14.15 -8.83
CA TYR A 175 -4.45 -13.32 -8.84
C TYR A 175 -5.18 -13.22 -7.50
N GLY A 176 -4.71 -13.91 -6.45
CA GLY A 176 -5.39 -13.98 -5.15
C GLY A 176 -5.56 -12.62 -4.47
N TRP A 177 -4.74 -11.64 -4.86
CA TRP A 177 -4.69 -10.27 -4.33
C TRP A 177 -5.63 -9.29 -5.00
N LEU A 178 -6.17 -9.63 -6.17
CA LEU A 178 -7.07 -8.73 -6.90
C LEU A 178 -8.33 -8.36 -6.13
N PRO A 179 -9.04 -9.27 -5.43
CA PRO A 179 -10.24 -8.90 -4.68
C PRO A 179 -9.95 -7.87 -3.57
N HIS A 180 -8.77 -7.94 -2.94
CA HIS A 180 -8.36 -6.96 -1.93
C HIS A 180 -8.10 -5.59 -2.56
N LEU A 181 -7.40 -5.56 -3.70
CA LEU A 181 -7.14 -4.33 -4.43
C LEU A 181 -8.46 -3.72 -4.90
N ASP A 182 -9.34 -4.51 -5.51
CA ASP A 182 -10.63 -4.05 -6.03
C ASP A 182 -11.49 -3.43 -4.92
N ALA A 183 -11.44 -3.98 -3.71
CA ALA A 183 -12.14 -3.42 -2.56
C ALA A 183 -11.54 -2.07 -2.11
N VAL A 184 -10.21 -1.99 -2.00
CA VAL A 184 -9.51 -0.73 -1.64
C VAL A 184 -9.76 0.36 -2.67
N THR A 185 -9.59 0.07 -3.96
CA THR A 185 -9.80 1.05 -5.03
C THR A 185 -11.24 1.53 -5.05
N THR A 186 -12.22 0.65 -4.82
CA THR A 186 -13.64 1.03 -4.81
C THR A 186 -13.94 2.03 -3.70
N VAL A 187 -13.41 1.79 -2.49
CA VAL A 187 -13.64 2.67 -1.35
C VAL A 187 -12.90 4.01 -1.51
N LEU A 188 -11.65 3.99 -1.97
CA LEU A 188 -10.88 5.23 -2.15
C LEU A 188 -11.40 6.10 -3.31
N SER A 189 -11.94 5.52 -4.37
CA SER A 189 -12.56 6.29 -5.46
C SER A 189 -13.86 7.00 -5.05
N MET A 190 -14.42 6.69 -3.87
CA MET A 190 -15.56 7.43 -3.28
C MET A 190 -15.14 8.66 -2.47
N HIS A 191 -13.84 8.91 -2.34
CA HIS A 191 -13.30 10.06 -1.62
C HIS A 191 -12.55 11.00 -2.56
N SER A 192 -12.64 12.29 -2.28
CA SER A 192 -11.77 13.29 -2.90
C SER A 192 -10.47 13.47 -2.07
N PRO A 193 -9.38 13.98 -2.67
CA PRO A 193 -8.16 14.31 -1.94
C PRO A 193 -8.40 15.20 -0.74
N GLU A 194 -9.30 16.18 -0.87
CA GLU A 194 -9.59 17.16 0.16
C GLU A 194 -10.27 16.53 1.39
N ALA A 195 -11.03 15.44 1.19
CA ALA A 195 -11.73 14.76 2.28
C ALA A 195 -10.79 13.92 3.17
N LEU A 196 -9.74 13.35 2.58
CA LEU A 196 -8.86 12.39 3.26
C LEU A 196 -7.50 12.96 3.67
N LEU A 197 -6.85 13.77 2.82
CA LEU A 197 -5.46 14.19 3.05
C LEU A 197 -5.36 15.25 4.15
N ARG A 198 -4.26 15.20 4.90
CA ARG A 198 -4.03 16.10 6.05
C ARG A 198 -3.91 17.56 5.65
N ASN A 199 -3.28 17.82 4.50
CA ASN A 199 -2.89 19.17 4.10
C ASN A 199 -4.04 19.99 3.49
N SER A 200 -5.16 19.37 3.11
CA SER A 200 -6.35 20.11 2.66
C SER A 200 -6.97 20.99 3.76
N LEU A 201 -6.75 20.62 5.03
CA LEU A 201 -7.24 21.32 6.21
C LEU A 201 -6.27 22.42 6.69
N SER A 202 -5.07 22.53 6.12
CA SER A 202 -3.98 23.37 6.63
C SER A 202 -3.88 24.78 6.01
N LEU A 203 -4.66 25.10 4.98
CA LEU A 203 -4.70 26.46 4.42
C LEU A 203 -5.35 27.52 5.33
N ASN A 204 -5.88 27.13 6.50
CA ASN A 204 -6.66 28.02 7.37
C ASN A 204 -6.12 28.15 8.80
N THR A 205 -4.85 27.83 9.09
CA THR A 205 -4.27 28.13 10.41
C THR A 205 -3.31 29.29 10.33
N THR A 206 -3.82 30.44 10.75
CA THR A 206 -3.08 31.67 11.02
C THR A 206 -1.85 31.39 11.86
N VAL A 207 -0.73 31.95 11.40
CA VAL A 207 0.56 32.02 12.10
C VAL A 207 0.34 32.38 13.56
N THR A 208 0.59 31.43 14.47
CA THR A 208 0.80 31.74 15.87
C THR A 208 2.22 31.35 16.26
N SER A 209 2.91 32.34 16.83
CA SER A 209 4.33 32.40 17.16
C SER A 209 4.84 31.19 17.99
N PRO A 210 6.13 30.78 17.87
CA PRO A 210 6.62 29.52 18.43
C PRO A 210 6.90 29.52 19.95
N ALA A 211 6.43 30.52 20.71
CA ALA A 211 6.92 30.78 22.06
C ALA A 211 6.04 30.30 23.21
N ASN A 212 4.93 29.58 22.99
CA ASN A 212 4.08 29.13 24.10
C ASN A 212 3.48 27.73 23.87
N ARG A 213 4.31 26.69 23.88
CA ARG A 213 3.84 25.31 23.97
C ARG A 213 3.68 24.91 25.43
N ASN A 214 2.61 25.40 26.05
CA ASN A 214 2.10 24.72 27.24
C ASN A 214 1.47 23.41 26.76
N CYS A 215 1.96 22.30 27.30
CA CYS A 215 1.40 20.96 27.13
C CYS A 215 0.04 20.88 27.83
N GLU A 216 -0.98 21.50 27.25
CA GLU A 216 -2.36 21.29 27.67
C GLU A 216 -2.98 20.19 26.82
N ASN A 217 -3.53 19.19 27.51
CA ASN A 217 -4.31 18.06 26.99
C ASN A 217 -5.49 18.54 26.13
N SER A 218 -5.23 18.92 24.87
CA SER A 218 -6.25 18.77 23.85
C SER A 218 -6.36 17.27 23.59
N GLY A 219 -7.58 16.74 23.57
CA GLY A 219 -7.85 15.36 23.17
C GLY A 219 -7.52 15.18 21.69
N GLU A 220 -6.25 15.18 21.34
CA GLU A 220 -5.73 14.96 20.00
C GLU A 220 -6.08 13.52 19.63
N LYS A 221 -7.25 13.36 19.02
CA LYS A 221 -7.75 12.07 18.56
C LYS A 221 -6.77 11.61 17.49
N PHE A 222 -5.85 10.70 17.84
CA PHE A 222 -4.88 10.11 16.92
C PHE A 222 -5.57 9.76 15.60
N GLN A 223 -5.19 10.47 14.54
CA GLN A 223 -5.74 10.25 13.21
C GLN A 223 -4.85 9.25 12.46
N PRO A 224 -5.47 8.34 11.68
CA PRO A 224 -4.71 7.54 10.73
C PRO A 224 -4.05 8.43 9.67
N ASP A 225 -2.91 7.96 9.14
CA ASP A 225 -2.19 8.70 8.10
C ASP A 225 -2.69 8.33 6.71
N PHE A 226 -3.70 9.04 6.24
CA PHE A 226 -4.28 8.81 4.92
C PHE A 226 -3.33 9.13 3.78
N ASP A 227 -2.39 10.05 3.98
CA ASP A 227 -1.37 10.38 2.97
C ASP A 227 -0.54 9.11 2.67
N PHE A 228 -0.05 8.42 3.70
CA PHE A 228 0.63 7.13 3.55
C PHE A 228 -0.26 6.06 2.88
N LEU A 229 -1.49 5.88 3.38
CA LEU A 229 -2.40 4.82 2.90
C LEU A 229 -2.79 5.01 1.44
N VAL A 230 -3.06 6.25 1.03
CA VAL A 230 -3.43 6.59 -0.34
C VAL A 230 -2.22 6.44 -1.27
N ALA A 231 -1.04 6.94 -0.89
CA ALA A 231 0.19 6.71 -1.68
C ALA A 231 0.45 5.23 -1.91
N GLN A 232 0.31 4.41 -0.85
CA GLN A 232 0.45 2.97 -0.95
C GLN A 232 -0.60 2.36 -1.90
N ALA A 233 -1.87 2.79 -1.80
CA ALA A 233 -2.95 2.28 -2.63
C ALA A 233 -2.76 2.62 -4.12
N ILE A 234 -2.38 3.86 -4.42
CA ILE A 234 -2.05 4.31 -5.78
C ILE A 234 -0.88 3.50 -6.35
N TRP A 235 0.15 3.23 -5.53
CA TRP A 235 1.27 2.37 -5.93
C TRP A 235 0.81 0.97 -6.36
N PHE A 236 -0.04 0.32 -5.56
CA PHE A 236 -0.54 -1.02 -5.92
C PHE A 236 -1.45 -1.00 -7.13
N ASP A 237 -2.36 -0.02 -7.23
CA ASP A 237 -3.31 0.08 -8.34
C ASP A 237 -2.60 0.31 -9.68
N ILE A 238 -1.63 1.24 -9.73
CA ILE A 238 -0.86 1.51 -10.94
C ILE A 238 0.03 0.32 -11.32
N LEU A 239 0.74 -0.30 -10.37
CA LEU A 239 1.62 -1.43 -10.69
C LEU A 239 0.86 -2.71 -11.06
N ALA A 240 -0.34 -2.91 -10.49
CA ALA A 240 -1.22 -4.02 -10.88
C ALA A 240 -1.54 -4.00 -12.38
N CYS A 241 -1.60 -2.81 -12.99
CA CYS A 241 -1.86 -2.64 -14.42
C CYS A 241 -0.80 -3.31 -15.30
N VAL A 242 0.47 -3.25 -14.89
CA VAL A 242 1.59 -3.86 -15.62
C VAL A 242 1.42 -5.38 -15.72
N SER A 243 0.97 -6.02 -14.65
CA SER A 243 0.79 -7.48 -14.59
C SER A 243 -0.57 -7.98 -15.10
N THR A 244 -1.60 -7.13 -15.13
CA THR A 244 -2.98 -7.57 -15.40
C THR A 244 -3.57 -7.01 -16.69
N GLY A 245 -2.92 -6.02 -17.31
CA GLY A 245 -3.48 -5.28 -18.43
C GLY A 245 -4.74 -4.48 -18.09
N ARG A 246 -5.07 -4.33 -16.79
CA ARG A 246 -6.11 -3.42 -16.30
C ARG A 246 -5.61 -1.97 -16.39
N VAL A 247 -6.53 -1.03 -16.20
CA VAL A 247 -6.22 0.39 -15.99
C VAL A 247 -6.37 0.74 -14.51
N PRO A 248 -5.66 1.76 -13.99
CA PRO A 248 -5.85 2.21 -12.62
C PRO A 248 -7.31 2.63 -12.38
N ARG A 249 -7.84 2.29 -11.20
CA ARG A 249 -9.22 2.57 -10.80
C ARG A 249 -9.33 3.76 -9.85
N ILE A 250 -8.27 4.05 -9.10
CA ILE A 250 -8.14 5.27 -8.31
C ILE A 250 -7.83 6.42 -9.28
N PRO A 251 -8.45 7.61 -9.13
CA PRO A 251 -8.21 8.76 -10.00
C PRO A 251 -6.83 9.39 -9.73
N TYR A 252 -5.75 8.64 -9.95
CA TYR A 252 -4.39 8.92 -9.51
C TYR A 252 -3.85 10.29 -9.95
N GLN A 253 -4.25 10.81 -11.11
CA GLN A 253 -3.86 12.17 -11.54
C GLN A 253 -4.35 13.23 -10.55
N GLN A 254 -5.62 13.14 -10.10
CA GLN A 254 -6.19 14.07 -9.13
C GLN A 254 -5.42 14.03 -7.79
N TRP A 255 -5.00 12.83 -7.37
CA TRP A 255 -4.24 12.66 -6.13
C TRP A 255 -2.77 13.11 -6.26
N LEU A 256 -2.10 12.78 -7.36
CA LEU A 256 -0.66 13.00 -7.53
C LEU A 256 -0.30 14.39 -8.07
N GLU A 257 -1.21 15.05 -8.78
CA GLU A 257 -1.02 16.43 -9.28
C GLU A 257 -1.76 17.45 -8.41
N GLY A 258 -2.90 17.08 -7.83
CA GLY A 258 -3.78 17.98 -7.08
C GLY A 258 -3.52 18.04 -5.57
N SER A 259 -2.46 17.39 -5.07
CA SER A 259 -2.14 17.38 -3.63
C SER A 259 -0.63 17.36 -3.37
N ASP A 260 -0.25 17.53 -2.10
CA ASP A 260 1.15 17.45 -1.65
C ASP A 260 1.68 16.00 -1.50
N LEU A 261 0.91 15.01 -1.96
CA LEU A 261 1.29 13.60 -1.87
C LEU A 261 2.55 13.35 -2.70
N ASP A 262 3.65 12.93 -2.08
CA ASP A 262 4.90 12.63 -2.78
C ASP A 262 5.20 11.13 -2.74
N MET A 263 5.17 10.50 -3.92
CA MET A 263 5.48 9.08 -4.07
C MET A 263 6.97 8.79 -3.88
N ALA A 264 7.85 9.78 -4.06
CA ALA A 264 9.28 9.62 -3.84
C ALA A 264 9.60 9.37 -2.37
N ASP A 265 8.83 10.01 -1.47
CA ASP A 265 8.91 9.86 -0.02
C ASP A 265 8.51 8.45 0.46
N LEU A 266 7.73 7.69 -0.31
CA LEU A 266 7.31 6.32 0.05
C LEU A 266 8.12 5.25 -0.67
N MET A 267 8.24 5.39 -1.99
CA MET A 267 8.72 4.35 -2.90
C MET A 267 9.95 4.77 -3.71
N GLY A 268 10.44 6.02 -3.53
CA GLY A 268 11.57 6.55 -4.29
C GLY A 268 11.25 6.82 -5.76
N CYS A 269 9.96 6.89 -6.10
CA CYS A 269 9.47 7.10 -7.46
C CYS A 269 8.69 8.41 -7.54
N TYR A 270 9.10 9.32 -8.41
CA TYR A 270 8.43 10.63 -8.55
C TYR A 270 7.00 10.50 -9.08
N ASN A 271 6.13 11.41 -8.66
CA ASN A 271 4.72 11.46 -9.10
C ASN A 271 4.56 11.43 -10.62
N TRP A 272 5.38 12.19 -11.35
CA TRP A 272 5.32 12.25 -12.82
C TRP A 272 5.61 10.90 -13.49
N VAL A 273 6.43 10.04 -12.87
CA VAL A 273 6.69 8.67 -13.34
C VAL A 273 5.45 7.83 -13.12
N MET A 274 4.85 7.88 -11.93
CA MET A 274 3.64 7.13 -11.61
C MET A 274 2.47 7.52 -12.52
N ILE A 275 2.29 8.83 -12.76
CA ILE A 275 1.30 9.36 -13.70
C ILE A 275 1.57 8.82 -15.12
N ALA A 276 2.82 8.82 -15.57
CA ALA A 276 3.18 8.29 -16.89
C ALA A 276 2.87 6.80 -17.04
N ILE A 277 3.08 5.97 -16.01
CA ILE A 277 2.73 4.54 -16.02
C ILE A 277 1.20 4.37 -16.07
N GLY A 278 0.45 5.14 -15.29
CA GLY A 278 -1.01 5.12 -15.33
C GLY A 278 -1.58 5.56 -16.68
N ASP A 279 -1.05 6.65 -17.25
CA ASP A 279 -1.43 7.16 -18.57
C ASP A 279 -1.14 6.13 -19.67
N LEU A 280 -0.01 5.43 -19.57
CA LEU A 280 0.35 4.36 -20.48
C LEU A 280 -0.64 3.20 -20.42
N ALA A 281 -1.08 2.79 -19.23
CA ALA A 281 -2.09 1.75 -19.07
C ALA A 281 -3.42 2.15 -19.73
N HIS A 282 -3.90 3.38 -19.52
CA HIS A 282 -5.09 3.90 -20.21
C HIS A 282 -4.91 3.98 -21.74
N LEU A 283 -3.73 4.38 -22.21
CA LEU A 283 -3.43 4.44 -23.63
C LEU A 283 -3.46 3.04 -24.28
N GLN A 284 -2.92 2.03 -23.59
CA GLN A 284 -2.95 0.64 -24.04
C GLN A 284 -4.38 0.09 -24.11
N ALA A 285 -5.19 0.32 -23.07
CA ALA A 285 -6.59 -0.08 -23.05
C ALA A 285 -7.38 0.58 -24.18
N ARG A 286 -7.28 1.91 -24.32
CA ARG A 286 -7.96 2.64 -25.39
C ARG A 286 -7.53 2.17 -26.79
N LYS A 287 -6.24 1.91 -27.00
CA LYS A 287 -5.75 1.34 -28.27
C LYS A 287 -6.39 -0.01 -28.57
N LYS A 288 -6.58 -0.87 -27.57
CA LYS A 288 -7.25 -2.16 -27.71
C LYS A 288 -8.73 -1.97 -28.06
N ASP A 289 -9.44 -1.13 -27.32
CA ASP A 289 -10.86 -0.84 -27.55
C ASP A 289 -11.11 -0.29 -28.97
N MET A 290 -10.28 0.65 -29.42
CA MET A 290 -10.38 1.23 -30.77
C MET A 290 -10.09 0.20 -31.87
N LYS A 291 -9.21 -0.78 -31.63
CA LYS A 291 -8.98 -1.88 -32.56
C LYS A 291 -10.19 -2.80 -32.66
N GLU A 292 -10.77 -3.17 -31.52
CA GLU A 292 -11.95 -4.03 -31.45
C GLU A 292 -13.18 -3.39 -32.12
N GLN A 293 -13.31 -2.07 -32.00
CA GLN A 293 -14.40 -1.29 -32.61
C GLN A 293 -14.13 -0.88 -34.06
N GLY A 294 -12.92 -1.12 -34.60
CA GLY A 294 -12.54 -0.68 -35.95
C GLY A 294 -12.37 0.84 -36.09
N THR A 295 -12.22 1.57 -35.00
CA THR A 295 -12.15 3.05 -34.93
C THR A 295 -10.73 3.58 -34.69
N LEU A 296 -9.70 2.78 -35.03
CA LEU A 296 -8.30 3.09 -34.72
C LEU A 296 -7.82 4.41 -35.36
N SER A 297 -7.50 5.38 -34.50
CA SER A 297 -6.88 6.66 -34.88
C SER A 297 -5.41 6.67 -34.49
N VAL A 298 -4.54 6.42 -35.47
CA VAL A 298 -3.09 6.50 -35.29
C VAL A 298 -2.63 7.90 -34.85
N PRO A 299 -3.15 9.01 -35.42
CA PRO A 299 -2.76 10.36 -34.97
C PRO A 299 -3.06 10.62 -33.50
N GLU A 300 -4.22 10.15 -33.00
CA GLU A 300 -4.59 10.33 -31.59
C GLU A 300 -3.63 9.57 -30.65
N LEU A 301 -3.30 8.32 -31.01
CA LEU A 301 -2.36 7.50 -30.24
C LEU A 301 -0.95 8.10 -30.21
N VAL A 302 -0.48 8.61 -31.35
CA VAL A 302 0.84 9.28 -31.44
C VAL A 302 0.86 10.53 -30.56
N MET A 303 -0.18 11.36 -30.63
CA MET A 303 -0.29 12.56 -29.79
C MET A 303 -0.24 12.22 -28.30
N LYS A 304 -1.03 11.24 -27.84
CA LYS A 304 -1.04 10.83 -26.42
C LYS A 304 0.27 10.21 -25.96
N SER A 305 0.88 9.37 -26.81
CA SER A 305 2.20 8.80 -26.54
C SER A 305 3.26 9.90 -26.38
N ARG A 306 3.20 10.93 -27.23
CA ARG A 306 4.14 12.06 -27.18
C ARG A 306 4.00 12.88 -25.89
N ASN A 307 2.78 13.03 -25.37
CA ASN A 307 2.56 13.71 -24.09
C ASN A 307 3.23 12.95 -22.93
N ILE A 308 3.09 11.62 -22.91
CA ILE A 308 3.74 10.76 -21.91
C ILE A 308 5.27 10.88 -22.05
N GLU A 309 5.79 10.75 -23.27
CA GLU A 309 7.23 10.86 -23.56
C GLU A 309 7.81 12.21 -23.14
N THR A 310 7.11 13.30 -23.47
CA THR A 310 7.54 14.66 -23.10
C THR A 310 7.59 14.84 -21.59
N ARG A 311 6.57 14.33 -20.86
CA ARG A 311 6.57 14.36 -19.38
C ARG A 311 7.78 13.63 -18.81
N LEU A 312 8.07 12.43 -19.31
CA LEU A 312 9.22 11.64 -18.87
C LEU A 312 10.54 12.35 -19.17
N GLN A 313 10.71 12.90 -20.38
CA GLN A 313 11.92 13.58 -20.78
C GLN A 313 12.17 14.85 -19.96
N ASN A 314 11.13 15.65 -19.70
CA ASN A 314 11.24 16.83 -18.86
C ASN A 314 11.66 16.46 -17.44
N GLY A 315 11.02 15.44 -16.85
CA GLY A 315 11.38 14.94 -15.52
C GLY A 315 12.82 14.45 -15.43
N ILE A 316 13.32 13.75 -16.45
CA ILE A 316 14.73 13.32 -16.52
C ILE A 316 15.69 14.52 -16.54
N VAL A 317 15.42 15.52 -17.40
CA VAL A 317 16.25 16.73 -17.49
C VAL A 317 16.29 17.48 -16.15
N GLU A 318 15.15 17.59 -15.46
CA GLU A 318 15.09 18.22 -14.13
C GLU A 318 15.97 17.49 -13.10
N LEU A 319 15.97 16.17 -13.11
CA LEU A 319 16.81 15.36 -12.21
C LEU A 319 18.30 15.52 -12.52
N GLU A 320 18.69 15.52 -13.80
CA GLU A 320 20.08 15.74 -14.20
C GLU A 320 20.59 17.13 -13.80
N LEU A 321 19.72 18.15 -13.86
CA LEU A 321 20.05 19.50 -13.40
C LEU A 321 20.21 19.55 -11.88
N ALA A 322 19.31 18.90 -11.13
CA ALA A 322 19.39 18.83 -9.68
C ALA A 322 20.67 18.14 -9.20
N ASP A 323 21.07 17.04 -9.84
CA ASP A 323 22.30 16.30 -9.51
C ASP A 323 23.57 17.13 -9.71
N LYS A 324 23.63 17.91 -10.82
CA LYS A 324 24.73 18.85 -11.08
C LYS A 324 24.83 19.92 -10.00
N VAL A 325 23.71 20.49 -9.55
CA VAL A 325 23.69 21.50 -8.49
C VAL A 325 24.21 20.95 -7.17
N ILE A 326 23.80 19.73 -6.79
CA ILE A 326 24.29 19.06 -5.59
C ILE A 326 25.80 18.81 -5.69
N THR A 327 26.27 18.35 -6.84
CA THR A 327 27.70 18.11 -7.09
C THR A 327 28.53 19.39 -7.00
N ILE A 328 28.01 20.53 -7.48
CA ILE A 328 28.69 21.82 -7.36
C ILE A 328 28.75 22.28 -5.90
N LYS A 329 27.63 22.21 -5.17
CA LYS A 329 27.59 22.58 -3.74
C LYS A 329 28.55 21.75 -2.89
N ASN A 330 28.68 20.46 -3.17
CA ASN A 330 29.61 19.58 -2.45
C ASN A 330 31.09 19.81 -2.80
N ARG A 331 31.39 20.56 -3.87
CA ARG A 331 32.74 20.91 -4.30
C ARG A 331 33.20 22.29 -3.83
N GLU A 332 32.31 23.14 -3.32
CA GLU A 332 32.73 24.38 -2.66
C GLU A 332 33.31 24.03 -1.27
N PRO A 333 34.62 24.19 -1.03
CA PRO A 333 35.16 24.01 0.31
C PRO A 333 34.52 25.05 1.21
N HIS A 334 34.10 24.64 2.42
CA HIS A 334 33.77 25.55 3.52
C HIS A 334 34.88 26.61 3.57
N ARG A 335 34.59 27.82 3.10
CA ARG A 335 35.43 28.97 3.40
C ARG A 335 35.27 29.17 4.89
N ASP A 336 36.23 28.67 5.65
CA ASP A 336 36.42 29.03 7.04
C ASP A 336 36.43 30.56 7.12
N THR A 337 35.31 31.14 7.54
CA THR A 337 35.27 32.49 8.09
C THR A 337 35.92 32.43 9.47
N ASN A 338 37.23 32.19 9.49
CA ASN A 338 38.09 32.66 10.58
C ASN A 338 38.55 34.06 10.20
N GLY A 339 37.88 35.06 10.77
CA GLY A 339 38.16 36.45 10.49
C GLY A 339 37.52 37.37 11.52
N TYR A 340 38.25 37.53 12.64
CA TYR A 340 38.17 38.54 13.71
C TYR A 340 37.26 38.27 14.90
#